data_AF-A0A6S6S9Z4-F1
#
_entry.id   AF-A0A6S6S9Z4-F1
#
_cell.length_a   1.000
_cell.length_b   1.000
_cell.length_c   1.000
_cell.angle_alpha   90.00
_cell.angle_beta   90.00
_cell.angle_gamma   90.00
#
_symmetry.space_group_name_H-M   'P 1'
#
loop_
_entity.id
_entity.type
_entity.pdbx_description
1 polymer ?
#
loop_
_entity_poly.entity_id
_entity_poly.type
_entity_poly.pdbx_seq_one_letter_code
_entity_poly.pdbx_strand_id
1 'polypeptide(L)'
;MIDDEMLSHVYRVLRGIEVTEETLGFEAIKEAVYGEGHFLGGMHTMNAMQRDYFWPSKLSDREQPDAWAEQGATDMMQRANARAREILAEHQPEYLSAEADRKIRERFNILL
;
A
#
# COMPACT_ATOMS: atom_id res chain seq x y z
N MET A 1 6.49 -2.50 10.33
CA MET A 1 6.17 -2.92 8.95
C MET A 1 4.75 -3.43 8.84
N ILE A 2 4.35 -4.48 9.58
CA ILE A 2 2.97 -4.98 9.53
C ILE A 2 1.98 -3.88 9.98
N ASP A 3 2.26 -3.21 11.09
CA ASP A 3 1.41 -2.11 11.56
C ASP A 3 1.36 -0.93 10.57
N ASP A 4 2.42 -0.70 9.81
CA ASP A 4 2.48 0.36 8.79
C ASP A 4 1.54 0.06 7.60
N GLU A 5 1.49 -1.20 7.15
CA GLU A 5 0.51 -1.65 6.16
C GLU A 5 -0.93 -1.56 6.71
N MET A 6 -1.13 -2.02 7.95
CA MET A 6 -2.43 -1.95 8.60
C MET A 6 -2.92 -0.50 8.72
N LEU A 7 -2.09 0.42 9.18
CA LEU A 7 -2.42 1.84 9.32
C LEU A 7 -2.71 2.49 7.97
N SER A 8 -1.98 2.10 6.92
CA SER A 8 -2.28 2.57 5.56
C SER A 8 -3.70 2.19 5.11
N HIS A 9 -4.15 0.97 5.41
CA HIS A 9 -5.54 0.57 5.18
C HIS A 9 -6.53 1.34 6.06
N VAL A 10 -6.20 1.61 7.32
CA VAL A 10 -7.02 2.48 8.18
C VAL A 10 -7.19 3.86 7.57
N TYR A 11 -6.13 4.48 7.06
CA TYR A 11 -6.23 5.76 6.34
C TYR A 11 -7.11 5.67 5.08
N ARG A 12 -7.03 4.57 4.33
CA ARG A 12 -7.91 4.33 3.18
C ARG A 12 -9.38 4.24 3.56
N VAL A 13 -9.68 3.67 4.72
CA VAL A 13 -11.04 3.63 5.28
C VAL A 13 -11.49 5.03 5.72
N LEU A 14 -10.60 5.80 6.35
CA LEU A 14 -10.89 7.17 6.79
C LEU A 14 -11.20 8.14 5.64
N ARG A 15 -10.75 7.86 4.40
CA ARG A 15 -11.20 8.60 3.20
C ARG A 15 -12.72 8.61 3.06
N GLY A 16 -13.40 7.59 3.59
CA GLY A 16 -14.84 7.44 3.52
C GLY A 16 -15.32 6.93 2.16
N ILE A 17 -16.64 6.99 1.97
CA ILE A 17 -17.31 6.58 0.74
C ILE A 17 -17.72 7.85 0.01
N GLU A 18 -17.14 8.08 -1.16
CA GLU A 18 -17.54 9.16 -2.05
C GLU A 18 -18.86 8.77 -2.73
N VAL A 19 -19.86 9.65 -2.65
CA VAL A 19 -21.19 9.43 -3.21
C VAL A 19 -21.50 10.53 -4.22
N THR A 20 -21.44 10.16 -5.49
CA THR A 20 -21.66 10.99 -6.68
C THR A 20 -22.36 10.13 -7.74
N GLU A 21 -22.93 10.74 -8.77
CA GLU A 21 -23.56 10.01 -9.87
C GLU A 21 -22.60 8.98 -10.52
N GLU A 22 -21.33 9.36 -10.69
CA GLU A 22 -20.29 8.47 -11.22
C GLU A 22 -20.00 7.30 -10.27
N THR A 23 -19.82 7.56 -8.96
CA THR A 23 -19.45 6.52 -7.99
C THR A 23 -20.61 5.59 -7.64
N LEU A 24 -21.85 6.01 -7.87
CA LEU A 24 -23.04 5.14 -7.81
C LEU A 24 -23.02 4.07 -8.93
N GLY A 25 -22.41 4.37 -10.09
CA GLY A 25 -22.18 3.39 -11.15
C GLY A 25 -23.45 2.80 -11.78
N PHE A 26 -24.57 3.51 -11.75
CA PHE A 26 -25.87 2.96 -12.16
C PHE A 26 -25.88 2.44 -13.61
N GLU A 27 -25.30 3.19 -14.55
CA GLU A 27 -25.21 2.76 -15.94
C GLU A 27 -24.28 1.55 -16.10
N ALA A 28 -23.16 1.50 -15.38
CA ALA A 28 -22.27 0.33 -15.37
C ALA A 28 -22.97 -0.93 -14.84
N ILE A 29 -23.85 -0.79 -13.84
CA ILE A 29 -24.68 -1.89 -13.34
C ILE A 29 -25.64 -2.38 -14.42
N LYS A 30 -26.32 -1.48 -15.13
CA LYS A 30 -27.21 -1.85 -16.24
C LYS A 30 -26.45 -2.55 -17.36
N GLU A 31 -25.27 -2.04 -17.73
CA GLU A 31 -24.40 -2.65 -18.74
C GLU A 31 -23.99 -4.07 -18.35
N ALA A 32 -23.58 -4.28 -17.10
CA ALA A 32 -23.21 -5.61 -16.62
C ALA A 32 -24.40 -6.58 -16.59
N VAL A 33 -25.56 -6.14 -16.09
CA VAL A 33 -26.76 -6.99 -15.92
C VAL A 33 -27.41 -7.35 -17.25
N TYR A 34 -27.52 -6.38 -18.17
CA TYR A 34 -28.15 -6.61 -19.48
C TYR A 34 -27.15 -7.03 -20.57
N GLY A 35 -25.85 -7.01 -20.28
CA GLY A 35 -24.77 -7.33 -21.22
C GLY A 35 -23.97 -8.57 -20.82
N GLU A 36 -22.66 -8.41 -20.64
CA GLU A 36 -21.69 -9.51 -20.48
C GLU A 36 -21.84 -10.31 -19.17
N GLY A 37 -22.63 -9.83 -18.21
CA GLY A 37 -22.82 -10.49 -16.93
C GLY A 37 -21.70 -10.23 -15.91
N HIS A 38 -20.75 -9.33 -16.21
CA HIS A 38 -19.67 -8.94 -15.30
C HIS A 38 -19.19 -7.51 -15.55
N PHE A 39 -18.41 -6.98 -14.61
CA PHE A 39 -17.86 -5.61 -14.67
C PHE A 39 -16.43 -5.53 -15.21
N LEU A 40 -15.73 -6.66 -15.38
CA LEU A 40 -14.26 -6.70 -15.56
C LEU A 40 -13.75 -5.92 -16.78
N GLY A 41 -14.48 -5.94 -17.90
CA GLY A 41 -14.12 -5.21 -19.12
C GLY A 41 -14.67 -3.78 -19.20
N GLY A 42 -15.47 -3.35 -18.22
CA GLY A 42 -16.18 -2.09 -18.27
C GLY A 42 -15.25 -0.88 -18.05
N MET A 43 -15.45 0.19 -18.83
CA MET A 43 -14.71 1.45 -18.68
C MET A 43 -14.84 2.02 -17.26
N HIS A 44 -16.02 1.90 -16.66
CA HIS A 44 -16.27 2.32 -15.28
C HIS A 44 -15.37 1.59 -14.28
N THR A 45 -15.21 0.27 -14.42
CA THR A 45 -14.31 -0.52 -13.57
C THR A 45 -12.85 -0.14 -13.79
N MET A 46 -12.41 0.04 -15.04
CA MET A 46 -11.04 0.48 -15.30
C MET A 46 -10.73 1.84 -14.67
N ASN A 47 -11.64 2.81 -14.80
CA ASN A 47 -11.49 4.13 -14.17
C ASN A 47 -11.50 4.03 -12.63
N ALA A 48 -12.38 3.21 -12.06
CA ALA A 48 -12.43 2.97 -10.63
C ALA A 48 -11.14 2.28 -10.12
N MET A 49 -10.58 1.33 -10.87
CA MET A 49 -9.28 0.73 -10.51
C MET A 49 -8.16 1.76 -10.54
N GLN A 50 -8.08 2.63 -11.54
CA GLN A 50 -7.05 3.66 -11.57
C GLN A 50 -7.17 4.68 -10.42
N ARG A 51 -8.41 5.03 -10.04
CA ARG A 51 -8.68 6.01 -8.97
C ARG A 51 -8.55 5.43 -7.57
N ASP A 52 -9.10 4.24 -7.35
CA ASP A 52 -9.41 3.73 -6.01
C ASP A 52 -8.61 2.50 -5.60
N TYR A 53 -7.95 1.83 -6.55
CA TYR A 53 -7.13 0.66 -6.25
C TYR A 53 -5.96 1.09 -5.36
N PHE A 54 -5.99 0.64 -4.12
CA PHE A 54 -5.04 1.02 -3.10
C PHE A 54 -4.42 -0.21 -2.49
N TRP A 55 -3.13 -0.39 -2.75
CA TRP A 55 -2.32 -1.46 -2.20
C TRP A 55 -1.05 -0.86 -1.61
N PRO A 56 -1.06 -0.46 -0.33
CA PRO A 56 -0.06 0.44 0.23
C PRO A 56 1.32 -0.19 0.41
N SER A 57 1.39 -1.51 0.54
CA SER A 57 2.61 -2.19 0.94
C SER A 57 2.77 -3.54 0.24
N LYS A 58 4.02 -3.98 0.09
CA LYS A 58 4.41 -5.27 -0.51
C LYS A 58 4.33 -6.44 0.49
N LEU A 59 3.68 -6.26 1.64
CA LEU A 59 3.69 -7.27 2.71
C LEU A 59 2.53 -8.24 2.61
N SER A 60 1.33 -7.77 2.32
CA SER A 60 0.22 -8.66 2.03
C SER A 60 0.44 -9.37 0.69
N ASP A 61 0.30 -10.69 0.71
CA ASP A 61 0.48 -11.54 -0.46
C ASP A 61 -0.88 -12.13 -0.84
N ARG A 62 -1.24 -12.01 -2.11
CA ARG A 62 -2.52 -12.46 -2.68
C ARG A 62 -2.31 -13.43 -3.85
N GLU A 63 -1.10 -13.93 -4.02
CA GLU A 63 -0.81 -14.97 -4.99
C GLU A 63 -1.64 -16.21 -4.71
N GLN A 64 -1.88 -16.99 -5.77
CA GLN A 64 -2.54 -18.28 -5.61
C GLN A 64 -1.65 -19.20 -4.76
N PRO A 65 -2.23 -20.12 -3.95
CA PRO A 65 -1.45 -20.95 -3.03
C PRO A 65 -0.27 -21.69 -3.67
N ASP A 66 -0.45 -22.20 -4.90
CA ASP A 66 0.60 -22.91 -5.62
C ASP A 66 1.75 -21.96 -6.01
N ALA A 67 1.43 -20.78 -6.56
CA ALA A 67 2.43 -19.76 -6.91
C ALA A 67 3.16 -19.22 -5.68
N TRP A 68 2.44 -18.97 -4.58
CA TRP A 68 3.04 -18.58 -3.30
C TRP A 68 4.00 -19.65 -2.77
N ALA A 69 3.62 -20.93 -2.88
CA ALA A 69 4.47 -22.04 -2.47
C ALA A 69 5.73 -22.15 -3.32
N GLU A 70 5.62 -22.02 -4.64
CA GLU A 70 6.75 -21.99 -5.58
C GLU A 70 7.70 -20.81 -5.32
N GLN A 71 7.17 -19.68 -4.86
CA GLN A 71 7.94 -18.48 -4.49
C GLN A 71 8.59 -18.56 -3.10
N GLY A 72 8.53 -19.72 -2.44
CA GLY A 72 9.21 -19.97 -1.16
C GLY A 72 8.30 -19.86 0.06
N ALA A 73 6.99 -19.79 -0.12
CA ALA A 73 5.98 -19.93 0.94
C ALA A 73 6.21 -18.98 2.14
N THR A 74 6.58 -17.73 1.86
CA THR A 74 6.92 -16.78 2.93
C THR A 74 5.70 -16.44 3.78
N ASP A 75 5.89 -16.30 5.08
CA ASP A 75 4.88 -15.75 5.98
C ASP A 75 4.98 -14.21 6.06
N MET A 76 3.97 -13.60 6.68
CA MET A 76 3.89 -12.15 6.87
C MET A 76 5.08 -11.60 7.68
N MET A 77 5.55 -12.32 8.69
CA MET A 77 6.65 -11.88 9.56
C MET A 77 7.97 -11.88 8.80
N GLN A 78 8.21 -12.88 7.95
CA GLN A 78 9.38 -12.98 7.10
C GLN A 78 9.44 -11.81 6.12
N ARG A 79 8.34 -11.53 5.40
CA ARG A 79 8.26 -10.38 4.48
C ARG A 79 8.44 -9.05 5.21
N ALA A 80 7.80 -8.89 6.36
CA ALA A 80 7.93 -7.70 7.20
C ALA A 80 9.38 -7.47 7.68
N ASN A 81 10.07 -8.54 8.08
CA ASN A 81 11.45 -8.46 8.52
C ASN A 81 12.40 -8.14 7.36
N ALA A 82 12.20 -8.76 6.20
CA ALA A 82 12.97 -8.46 4.99
C ALA A 82 12.82 -6.99 4.60
N ARG A 83 11.58 -6.47 4.55
CA ARG A 83 11.32 -5.07 4.21
C ARG A 83 11.92 -4.09 5.24
N ALA A 84 11.86 -4.41 6.53
CA ALA A 84 12.48 -3.58 7.56
C ALA A 84 14.00 -3.47 7.35
N ARG A 85 14.67 -4.59 7.05
CA ARG A 85 16.11 -4.60 6.77
C ARG A 85 16.48 -3.82 5.51
N GLU A 86 15.69 -3.95 4.45
CA GLU A 86 15.86 -3.19 3.21
C GLU A 86 15.80 -1.69 3.47
N ILE A 87 14.74 -1.21 4.16
CA ILE A 87 14.60 0.21 4.51
C ILE A 87 15.78 0.70 5.34
N LEU A 88 16.20 -0.05 6.37
CA LEU A 88 17.32 0.34 7.22
C LEU A 88 18.66 0.37 6.48
N ALA A 89 18.83 -0.42 5.41
CA ALA A 89 20.04 -0.44 4.61
C ALA A 89 20.10 0.72 3.60
N GLU A 90 18.97 1.05 2.98
CA GLU A 90 18.91 1.97 1.84
C GLU A 90 18.50 3.39 2.20
N HIS A 91 17.70 3.57 3.24
CA HIS A 91 17.14 4.87 3.58
C HIS A 91 18.11 5.69 4.43
N GLN A 92 18.92 6.52 3.77
CA GLN A 92 19.89 7.44 4.40
C GLN A 92 19.54 8.91 4.11
N PRO A 93 18.46 9.43 4.70
CA PRO A 93 18.03 10.80 4.50
C PRO A 93 18.88 11.81 5.29
N GLU A 94 19.15 12.97 4.68
CA GLU A 94 19.73 14.12 5.37
C GLU A 94 18.62 15.05 5.89
N TYR A 95 18.05 14.73 7.05
CA TYR A 95 16.97 15.53 7.64
C TYR A 95 17.46 16.79 8.37
N LEU A 96 18.70 16.77 8.86
CA LEU A 96 19.26 17.83 9.69
C LEU A 96 20.28 18.63 8.90
N SER A 97 20.29 19.95 9.10
CA SER A 97 21.41 20.76 8.62
C SER A 97 22.70 20.38 9.36
N ALA A 98 23.84 20.54 8.70
CA ALA A 98 25.15 20.26 9.31
C ALA A 98 25.38 21.07 10.60
N GLU A 99 24.82 22.28 10.70
CA GLU A 99 24.89 23.09 11.92
C GLU A 99 24.07 22.46 13.07
N ALA A 100 22.87 21.96 12.77
CA ALA A 100 22.03 21.32 13.78
C ALA A 100 22.63 20.00 14.27
N ASP A 101 23.11 19.15 13.36
CA ASP A 101 23.78 17.89 13.71
C ASP A 101 25.02 18.13 14.59
N ARG A 102 25.85 19.13 14.25
CA ARG A 102 27.01 19.51 15.08
C ARG A 102 26.60 19.92 16.50
N LYS A 103 25.63 20.81 16.66
CA LYS A 103 25.15 21.25 17.98
C LYS A 103 24.62 20.09 18.84
N ILE A 104 23.98 19.10 18.22
CA ILE A 104 23.49 17.91 18.92
C ILE A 104 24.66 17.04 19.38
N ARG A 105 25.64 16.78 18.51
CA ARG A 105 26.84 15.98 18.83
C ARG A 105 27.74 16.63 19.89
N GLU A 106 27.80 17.95 19.95
CA GLU A 106 28.52 18.67 21.01
C GLU A 106 27.84 18.51 22.38
N ARG A 107 26.51 18.41 22.40
CA ARG A 107 25.73 18.39 23.65
C ARG A 107 25.48 16.98 24.21
N PHE A 108 25.47 15.96 23.34
CA PHE A 108 25.17 14.59 23.73
C PHE A 108 26.30 13.65 23.29
N ASN A 109 26.67 12.71 24.16
CA ASN A 109 27.59 11.65 23.80
C ASN A 109 26.88 10.62 22.91
N ILE A 110 26.95 10.80 21.59
CA ILE A 110 26.35 9.88 20.61
C ILE A 110 27.32 8.72 20.36
N LEU A 111 26.89 7.51 20.70
CA LEU A 111 27.58 6.27 20.34
C LEU A 111 27.04 5.81 18.98
N LEU A 112 27.93 5.69 18.00
CA LEU A 112 27.63 5.17 16.65
C LEU A 112 28.00 3.70 16.56
#